data_AF-A0A6N7Z8X4-F1
#
_entry.id   AF-A0A6N7Z8X4-F1
#
_cell.length_a   1.000
_cell.length_b   1.000
_cell.length_c   1.000
_cell.angle_alpha   90.00
_cell.angle_beta   90.00
_cell.angle_gamma   90.00
#
_symmetry.space_group_name_H-M   'P 1'
#
loop_
_entity.id
_entity.type
_entity.pdbx_description
1 polymer ?
#
loop_
_entity_poly.entity_id
_entity_poly.type
_entity_poly.pdbx_seq_one_letter_code
_entity_poly.pdbx_strand_id
1 'polypeptide(L)'
;MPRPRSAKATSCRPTSPPNLSGASLFAAATTAARSGDIDVLVVKHMYSLSRTTRQLADLLDELTSLGVRLVSAADPGLDTGSPFGLFLVRVVSAVAEIEYTGALADRRDRLRHKTARCHEQRLCPTGKRTTAGQPCPRQAAVGSS
;
A
#
# COMPACT_ATOMS: atom_id res chain seq x y z
N MET A 1 12.37 22.11 9.58
CA MET A 1 13.36 21.02 9.44
C MET A 1 13.40 20.25 10.75
N PRO A 2 13.01 18.96 10.79
CA PRO A 2 13.21 18.16 12.00
C PRO A 2 14.72 18.09 12.28
N ARG A 3 15.13 18.44 13.50
CA ARG A 3 16.54 18.31 13.90
C ARG A 3 16.86 16.81 14.06
N PRO A 4 18.01 16.31 13.58
CA PRO A 4 18.42 14.96 13.91
C PRO A 4 18.55 14.86 15.43
N ARG A 5 17.81 13.95 16.06
CA ARG A 5 18.05 13.60 17.46
C ARG A 5 19.48 13.07 17.52
N SER A 6 20.22 13.45 18.56
CA SER A 6 21.61 13.07 18.76
C SER A 6 21.77 11.59 18.41
N ALA A 7 22.47 11.32 17.30
CA ALA A 7 22.74 9.97 16.83
C ALA A 7 23.63 9.34 17.90
N LYS A 8 23.00 8.67 18.87
CA LYS A 8 23.70 7.75 19.74
C LYS A 8 24.31 6.77 18.75
N ALA A 9 25.62 6.57 18.82
CA ALA A 9 26.31 5.53 18.06
C ALA A 9 25.80 4.17 18.56
N THR A 10 24.55 3.87 18.27
CA THR A 10 23.92 2.60 18.53
C THR A 10 24.54 1.71 17.50
N SER A 11 25.45 0.87 17.99
CA SER A 11 26.05 -0.26 17.29
C SER A 11 25.13 -0.70 16.16
N CYS A 12 25.63 -0.80 14.93
CA CYS A 12 24.95 -1.49 13.85
C CYS A 12 24.68 -2.92 14.34
N ARG A 13 23.58 -3.11 15.08
CA ARG A 13 23.16 -4.39 15.58
C ARG A 13 22.47 -5.00 14.37
N PRO A 14 22.97 -6.08 13.79
CA PRO A 14 22.30 -6.71 12.67
C PRO A 14 20.95 -7.22 13.19
N THR A 15 19.88 -6.46 12.95
CA THR A 15 18.52 -6.82 13.39
C THR A 15 17.83 -7.78 12.42
N SER A 16 18.52 -8.24 11.38
CA SER A 16 17.92 -9.21 10.45
C SER A 16 18.35 -10.64 10.81
N PRO A 17 17.43 -11.48 11.33
CA PRO A 17 17.57 -12.91 11.11
C PRO A 17 17.52 -13.20 9.58
N PRO A 18 18.24 -14.21 9.08
CA PRO A 18 18.56 -14.39 7.66
C PRO A 18 17.41 -14.88 6.74
N ASN A 19 16.15 -14.72 7.12
CA ASN A 19 15.04 -15.44 6.46
C ASN A 19 13.65 -14.81 6.66
N LEU A 20 13.55 -13.50 6.85
CA LEU A 20 12.26 -12.81 6.92
C LEU A 20 11.69 -12.59 5.51
N SER A 21 10.45 -13.02 5.30
CA SER A 21 9.64 -12.58 4.16
C SER A 21 9.46 -11.05 4.19
N GLY A 22 9.24 -10.40 3.03
CA GLY A 22 9.17 -8.93 2.98
C GLY A 22 8.14 -8.29 3.94
N ALA A 23 7.00 -8.95 4.17
CA ALA A 23 5.99 -8.48 5.13
C ALA A 23 6.46 -8.56 6.59
N SER A 24 7.20 -9.61 6.95
CA SER A 24 7.78 -9.75 8.30
C SER A 24 8.96 -8.80 8.54
N LEU A 25 9.69 -8.43 7.48
CA LEU A 25 10.76 -7.42 7.55
C LEU A 25 10.18 -6.01 7.75
N PHE A 26 9.10 -5.66 7.05
CA PHE A 26 8.37 -4.41 7.25
C PHE A 26 7.93 -4.23 8.71
N ALA A 27 7.27 -5.25 9.26
CA ALA A 27 6.74 -5.20 10.63
C ALA A 27 7.88 -5.05 11.66
N ALA A 28 8.97 -5.81 11.50
CA ALA A 28 10.13 -5.70 12.39
C ALA A 28 10.78 -4.31 12.31
N ALA A 29 10.95 -3.77 11.09
CA ALA A 29 11.55 -2.46 10.87
C ALA A 29 10.72 -1.32 11.50
N THR A 30 9.40 -1.32 11.29
CA THR A 30 8.49 -0.31 11.86
C THR A 30 8.41 -0.40 13.38
N THR A 31 8.36 -1.61 13.96
CA THR A 31 8.41 -1.78 15.42
C THR A 31 9.71 -1.24 16.01
N ALA A 32 10.87 -1.60 15.43
CA ALA A 32 12.16 -1.10 15.90
C ALA A 32 12.29 0.42 15.78
N ALA A 33 11.78 1.00 14.68
CA ALA A 33 11.76 2.45 14.47
C ALA A 33 10.89 3.18 15.50
N ARG A 34 9.69 2.65 15.80
CA ARG A 34 8.78 3.23 16.80
C ARG A 34 9.35 3.16 18.23
N SER A 35 10.07 2.08 18.54
CA SER A 35 10.76 1.93 19.83
C SER A 35 11.98 2.85 19.96
N GLY A 36 12.45 3.46 18.86
CA GLY A 36 13.68 4.24 18.83
C GLY A 36 14.94 3.38 18.94
N ASP A 37 14.84 2.07 18.65
CA ASP A 37 15.97 1.14 18.68
C ASP A 37 16.90 1.32 17.47
N ILE A 38 16.39 1.95 16.40
CA ILE A 38 17.12 2.20 15.16
C ILE A 38 16.96 3.66 14.72
N ASP A 39 18.07 4.27 14.32
CA ASP A 39 18.10 5.58 13.66
C ASP A 39 18.33 5.45 12.14
N VAL A 40 18.92 4.32 11.72
CA VAL A 40 19.25 4.04 10.32
C VAL A 40 18.85 2.60 9.96
N LEU A 41 18.09 2.44 8.88
CA LEU A 41 17.74 1.16 8.29
C LEU A 41 18.50 0.98 6.97
N VAL A 42 19.36 -0.04 6.90
CA VAL A 42 20.11 -0.37 5.69
C VAL A 42 19.52 -1.62 5.07
N VAL A 43 19.18 -1.56 3.78
CA VAL A 43 18.54 -2.66 3.05
C VAL A 43 19.29 -2.95 1.76
N LYS A 44 19.24 -4.21 1.30
CA LYS A 44 19.83 -4.55 0.00
C LYS A 44 19.09 -3.83 -1.12
N HIS A 45 17.77 -3.96 -1.19
CA HIS A 45 16.88 -3.30 -2.15
C HIS A 45 15.58 -2.84 -1.46
N MET A 46 14.88 -1.85 -2.00
CA MET A 46 13.58 -1.43 -1.45
C MET A 46 12.50 -2.49 -1.58
N TYR A 47 12.46 -3.18 -2.72
CA TYR A 47 11.43 -4.17 -3.02
C TYR A 47 11.45 -5.36 -2.06
N SER A 48 12.54 -5.59 -1.31
CA SER A 48 12.53 -6.61 -0.25
C SER A 48 11.69 -6.23 0.98
N LEU A 49 11.33 -4.96 1.14
CA LEU A 49 10.54 -4.47 2.27
C LEU A 49 9.04 -4.57 2.06
N SER A 50 8.56 -4.73 0.82
CA SER A 50 7.14 -4.58 0.52
C SER A 50 6.76 -5.33 -0.76
N ARG A 51 5.53 -5.85 -0.81
CA ARG A 51 5.01 -6.55 -2.00
C ARG A 51 4.19 -5.65 -2.91
N THR A 52 3.84 -4.46 -2.42
CA THR A 52 3.06 -3.47 -3.18
C THR A 52 3.70 -2.09 -3.04
N THR A 53 3.52 -1.25 -4.05
CA THR A 53 3.99 0.14 -4.05
C THR A 53 3.40 0.94 -2.90
N ARG A 54 2.15 0.65 -2.51
CA ARG A 54 1.49 1.26 -1.37
C ARG A 54 2.15 0.91 -0.04
N GLN A 55 2.42 -0.37 0.20
CA GLN A 55 3.15 -0.79 1.41
C GLN A 55 4.51 -0.12 1.49
N LEU A 56 5.19 0.03 0.35
CA LEU A 56 6.48 0.70 0.31
C LEU A 56 6.36 2.19 0.62
N ALA A 57 5.39 2.89 0.02
CA ALA A 57 5.12 4.30 0.31
C ALA A 57 4.81 4.52 1.79
N ASP A 58 3.92 3.71 2.36
CA ASP A 58 3.55 3.77 3.78
C ASP A 58 4.78 3.57 4.69
N LEU A 59 5.67 2.62 4.34
CA LEU A 59 6.92 2.41 5.08
C LEU A 59 7.81 3.65 5.05
N LEU A 60 8.02 4.21 3.86
CA LEU A 60 8.92 5.34 3.66
C LEU A 60 8.42 6.58 4.37
N ASP A 61 7.13 6.86 4.29
CA ASP A 61 6.49 7.99 4.97
C ASP A 61 6.56 7.80 6.49
N GLU A 62 6.31 6.58 6.99
CA GLU A 62 6.42 6.28 8.42
C GLU A 62 7.86 6.47 8.93
N LEU A 63 8.86 5.84 8.29
CA LEU A 63 10.26 5.98 8.68
C LEU A 63 10.73 7.45 8.64
N THR A 64 10.35 8.18 7.59
CA THR A 64 10.69 9.60 7.45
C THR A 64 10.02 10.44 8.53
N SER A 65 8.77 10.15 8.91
CA SER A 65 8.06 10.84 9.99
C SER A 65 8.70 10.62 11.36
N LEU A 66 9.24 9.42 11.59
CA LEU A 66 9.97 9.05 12.80
C LEU A 66 11.40 9.61 12.83
N GLY A 67 11.90 10.10 11.69
CA GLY A 67 13.26 10.61 11.52
C GLY A 67 14.31 9.50 11.32
N VAL A 68 13.87 8.30 10.95
CA VAL A 68 14.75 7.15 10.67
C VAL A 68 15.21 7.23 9.22
N ARG A 69 16.53 7.17 9.02
CA ARG A 69 17.15 7.19 7.68
C ARG A 69 17.10 5.81 7.04
N LEU A 70 16.56 5.71 5.83
CA LEU A 70 16.62 4.49 5.02
C LEU A 70 17.70 4.65 3.97
N VAL A 71 18.58 3.65 3.86
CA VAL A 71 19.62 3.59 2.83
C VAL A 71 19.55 2.25 2.11
N SER A 72 19.56 2.29 0.78
CA SER A 72 19.74 1.08 -0.02
C SER A 72 21.22 0.86 -0.38
N ALA A 73 21.70 -0.36 -0.19
CA ALA A 73 23.05 -0.76 -0.57
C ALA A 73 23.21 -0.96 -2.09
N ALA A 74 22.14 -1.38 -2.78
CA ALA A 74 22.18 -1.60 -4.22
C ALA A 74 21.83 -0.34 -5.02
N ASP A 75 21.03 0.57 -4.44
CA ASP A 75 20.54 1.77 -5.11
C ASP A 75 20.98 3.02 -4.32
N PRO A 76 22.18 3.57 -4.57
CA PRO A 76 22.73 4.69 -3.78
C PRO A 76 21.90 5.97 -3.84
N GLY A 77 21.09 6.14 -4.90
CA GLY A 77 20.15 7.25 -5.04
C GLY A 77 18.99 7.17 -4.04
N LEU A 78 18.77 6.02 -3.42
CA LEU A 78 17.78 5.85 -2.38
C LEU A 78 18.42 5.95 -0.99
N ASP A 79 18.59 7.21 -0.60
CA ASP A 79 19.01 7.61 0.73
C ASP A 79 18.08 8.71 1.23
N THR A 80 17.20 8.38 2.19
CA THR A 80 16.24 9.35 2.73
C THR A 80 16.87 10.45 3.58
N GLY A 81 18.19 10.38 3.83
CA GLY A 81 18.97 11.49 4.37
C GLY A 81 19.36 12.53 3.32
N SER A 82 19.21 12.23 2.03
CA SER A 82 19.52 13.13 0.92
C SER A 82 18.26 13.85 0.40
N PRO A 83 18.39 15.08 -0.15
CA PRO A 83 17.26 15.77 -0.80
C PRO A 83 16.64 14.95 -1.94
N PHE A 84 17.48 14.24 -2.69
CA PHE A 84 17.05 13.39 -3.80
C PHE A 84 16.27 12.16 -3.30
N GLY A 85 16.73 11.49 -2.25
CA GLY A 85 15.99 10.35 -1.68
C GLY A 85 14.66 10.78 -1.05
N LEU A 86 14.60 11.95 -0.41
CA LEU A 86 13.32 12.52 0.06
C LEU A 86 12.40 12.91 -1.09
N PHE A 87 12.93 13.35 -2.23
CA PHE A 87 12.15 13.54 -3.45
C PHE A 87 11.60 12.19 -3.95
N LEU A 88 12.43 11.15 -3.96
CA LEU A 88 12.04 9.81 -4.40
C LEU A 88 10.94 9.21 -3.52
N VAL A 89 10.96 9.42 -2.20
CA VAL A 89 9.85 9.04 -1.30
C VAL A 89 8.53 9.62 -1.80
N ARG A 90 8.49 10.92 -2.11
CA ARG A 90 7.27 11.60 -2.59
C ARG A 90 6.80 11.06 -3.93
N VAL A 91 7.73 10.77 -4.84
CA VAL A 91 7.41 10.16 -6.14
C VAL A 91 6.79 8.78 -5.93
N VAL A 92 7.35 7.96 -5.05
CA VAL A 92 6.80 6.62 -4.73
C VAL A 92 5.41 6.75 -4.13
N SER A 93 5.17 7.69 -3.21
CA SER A 93 3.83 7.94 -2.66
C SER A 93 2.83 8.37 -3.73
N ALA A 94 3.23 9.24 -4.67
CA ALA A 94 2.38 9.64 -5.79
C ALA A 94 2.07 8.47 -6.74
N VAL A 95 3.06 7.64 -7.06
CA VAL A 95 2.86 6.44 -7.90
C VAL A 95 1.90 5.46 -7.21
N ALA A 96 2.05 5.24 -5.91
CA ALA A 96 1.15 4.38 -5.14
C ALA A 96 -0.31 4.85 -5.21
N GLU A 97 -0.54 6.16 -5.18
CA GLU A 97 -1.88 6.75 -5.32
C GLU A 97 -2.43 6.57 -6.74
N ILE A 98 -1.61 6.79 -7.77
CA ILE A 98 -1.99 6.58 -9.18
C ILE A 98 -2.40 5.13 -9.42
N GLU A 99 -1.61 4.16 -8.95
CA GLU A 99 -1.92 2.73 -9.09
C GLU A 99 -3.23 2.37 -8.39
N TYR A 100 -3.47 2.90 -7.19
CA TYR A 100 -4.68 2.65 -6.43
C TYR A 100 -5.92 3.23 -7.12
N THR A 101 -5.85 4.49 -7.54
CA THR A 101 -6.96 5.18 -8.20
C THR A 101 -7.27 4.59 -9.56
N GLY A 102 -6.25 4.20 -10.33
CA GLY A 102 -6.40 3.46 -11.58
C GLY A 102 -7.10 2.11 -11.38
N ALA A 103 -6.64 1.30 -10.43
CA ALA A 103 -7.26 0.01 -10.12
C ALA A 103 -8.74 0.15 -9.68
N LEU A 104 -9.07 1.23 -8.97
CA LEU A 104 -10.44 1.54 -8.56
C LEU A 104 -11.31 1.95 -9.76
N ALA A 105 -10.80 2.77 -10.67
CA ALA A 105 -11.47 3.14 -11.90
C ALA A 105 -11.79 1.91 -12.75
N ASP A 106 -10.79 1.05 -12.96
CA ASP A 106 -10.96 -0.22 -13.69
C ASP A 106 -12.01 -1.12 -13.06
N ARG A 107 -12.02 -1.21 -11.73
CA ARG A 107 -13.03 -1.99 -11.00
C ARG A 107 -14.43 -1.43 -11.22
N ARG A 108 -14.58 -0.10 -11.19
CA ARG A 108 -15.86 0.57 -11.44
C ARG A 108 -16.35 0.31 -12.86
N ASP A 109 -15.47 0.35 -13.85
CA ASP A 109 -15.84 0.10 -15.24
C ASP A 109 -16.22 -1.37 -15.47
N ARG A 110 -15.51 -2.32 -14.85
CA ARG A 110 -15.93 -3.74 -14.82
C ARG A 110 -17.33 -3.91 -14.22
N LEU A 111 -17.64 -3.22 -13.12
CA LEU A 111 -18.97 -3.28 -12.50
C LEU A 111 -20.04 -2.67 -13.40
N ARG A 112 -19.78 -1.53 -14.05
CA ARG A 112 -20.69 -0.90 -15.03
C ARG A 112 -21.00 -1.83 -16.20
N HIS A 113 -19.99 -2.49 -16.75
CA HIS A 113 -20.18 -3.48 -17.82
C HIS A 113 -20.94 -4.71 -17.33
N LYS A 114 -20.69 -5.18 -16.10
CA LYS A 114 -21.45 -6.29 -15.52
C LYS A 114 -22.93 -5.93 -15.32
N THR A 115 -23.23 -4.73 -14.82
CA THR A 115 -24.61 -4.26 -14.65
C THR A 115 -25.33 -4.10 -15.98
N ALA A 116 -24.65 -3.56 -17.01
CA ALA A 116 -25.21 -3.44 -18.36
C ALA A 116 -25.54 -4.82 -18.96
N ARG A 117 -24.61 -5.79 -18.83
CA ARG A 117 -24.86 -7.18 -19.26
C ARG A 117 -26.02 -7.84 -18.50
N CYS A 118 -26.13 -7.62 -17.19
CA CYS A 118 -27.25 -8.16 -16.41
C CYS A 118 -28.60 -7.57 -16.86
N HIS A 119 -28.64 -6.27 -17.18
CA HIS A 119 -29.84 -5.60 -17.69
C HIS A 119 -30.24 -6.15 -19.05
N GLU A 120 -29.28 -6.32 -19.96
CA GLU A 120 -29.50 -6.89 -21.29
C GLU A 120 -29.93 -8.36 -21.22
N GLN A 121 -29.34 -9.16 -20.32
CA GLN A 121 -29.66 -10.58 -20.17
C GLN A 121 -30.89 -10.87 -19.28
N ARG A 122 -31.57 -9.85 -18.72
CA ARG A 122 -32.67 -9.99 -17.73
C ARG A 122 -32.38 -10.99 -16.60
N LEU A 123 -31.10 -11.13 -16.21
CA LEU A 123 -30.71 -12.01 -15.11
C LEU A 123 -31.10 -11.37 -13.76
N CYS A 124 -31.98 -12.00 -13.00
CA CYS A 124 -32.22 -11.58 -11.61
C CYS A 124 -30.95 -11.83 -10.77
N PRO A 125 -30.70 -11.03 -9.71
CA PRO A 125 -29.47 -11.07 -8.91
C PRO A 125 -29.18 -12.40 -8.19
N THR A 126 -30.16 -13.32 -8.16
CA THR A 126 -30.03 -14.69 -7.63
C THR A 126 -29.54 -15.72 -8.65
N GLY A 127 -29.14 -15.31 -9.86
CA GLY A 127 -28.57 -16.20 -10.89
C GLY A 127 -29.60 -17.07 -11.62
N LYS A 128 -30.90 -16.86 -11.38
CA LYS A 128 -31.98 -17.56 -12.07
C LYS A 128 -32.35 -16.79 -13.35
N ARG A 129 -32.48 -17.51 -14.47
CA ARG A 129 -33.04 -16.94 -15.72
C ARG A 129 -34.49 -16.56 -15.46
N THR A 130 -34.87 -15.31 -15.70
CA THR A 130 -36.29 -14.94 -15.73
C THR A 130 -36.88 -15.39 -17.06
N THR A 131 -38.01 -16.08 -17.04
CA THR A 131 -38.80 -16.32 -18.24
C THR A 131 -39.45 -15.01 -18.68
N ALA A 132 -39.49 -14.77 -19.99
CA ALA A 132 -40.06 -13.57 -20.58
C ALA A 132 -41.53 -13.40 -20.12
N GLY A 133 -41.81 -12.34 -19.36
CA GLY A 133 -43.16 -11.99 -18.90
C GLY A 133 -43.35 -11.92 -17.39
N GLN A 134 -42.42 -12.42 -16.57
CA GLN A 134 -42.53 -12.32 -15.11
C GLN A 134 -41.66 -11.17 -14.56
N PRO A 135 -42.23 -10.19 -13.83
CA PRO A 135 -41.44 -9.15 -13.18
C PRO A 135 -40.46 -9.79 -12.19
N CYS A 136 -39.21 -9.32 -12.17
CA CYS A 136 -38.21 -9.79 -11.22
C CYS A 136 -38.77 -9.58 -9.78
N PRO A 137 -38.77 -10.60 -8.90
CA PRO A 137 -39.31 -10.46 -7.55
C PRO A 137 -38.35 -9.62 -6.70
N ARG A 138 -38.37 -8.30 -6.90
CA ARG A 138 -37.59 -7.36 -6.07
C ARG A 138 -38.19 -5.95 -5.95
N GLN A 139 -39.50 -5.80 -6.12
CA GLN A 139 -40.19 -4.53 -5.86
C GLN A 139 -41.46 -4.67 -5.01
N ALA A 140 -41.48 -5.57 -4.02
CA ALA A 140 -42.59 -5.65 -3.06
C ALA A 140 -42.21 -5.22 -1.62
N ALA A 141 -41.04 -4.58 -1.41
CA ALA A 141 -40.62 -4.23 -0.05
C ALA A 141 -39.73 -2.97 0.02
N VAL A 142 -40.20 -1.83 -0.49
CA VAL A 142 -39.81 -0.51 0.04
C VAL A 142 -41.01 0.42 -0.14
N GLY A 143 -41.92 0.40 0.82
CA GLY A 143 -43.11 1.25 0.82
C GLY A 143 -44.05 0.91 1.97
N SER A 144 -43.64 1.25 3.19
CA SER A 144 -44.55 1.58 4.31
C SER A 144 -43.76 1.97 5.57
N SER A 145 -43.42 3.25 5.69
CA SER A 145 -43.57 4.12 6.88
C SER A 145 -42.82 5.41 6.65
#